data_AF-A0A4U7CI60-F1
#
_entry.id   AF-A0A4U7CI60-F1
#
_cell.length_a   1.000
_cell.length_b   1.000
_cell.length_c   1.000
_cell.angle_alpha   90.00
_cell.angle_beta   90.00
_cell.angle_gamma   90.00
#
_symmetry.space_group_name_H-M   'P 1'
#
loop_
_entity.id
_entity.type
_entity.pdbx_description
1 polymer ?
#
loop_
_entity_poly.entity_id
_entity_poly.type
_entity_poly.pdbx_seq_one_letter_code
_entity_poly.pdbx_strand_id
1 'polypeptide(L)'
;MALRDVRLSPHLIGGSPARTALPLAVVGLLLLASVGFAVGLNTGISLWWIALALGIAVAAGIAGAGLVPTVGSLWLVGFWWFAFPPLVGYLTGNWTGAGRYSYPRMVGYGYQSARAELLGGIEIGVRLGLQFAVVVGLVGYAVGVIVSLLSTRTSGSK
;
A
#
# COMPACT_ATOMS: atom_id res chain seq x y z
N MET A 1 37.56 -16.75 10.80
CA MET A 1 36.22 -16.27 11.20
C MET A 1 35.59 -15.63 9.97
N ALA A 2 34.92 -16.44 9.14
CA ALA A 2 34.37 -16.01 7.86
C ALA A 2 33.00 -15.36 8.11
N LEU A 3 32.93 -14.03 7.98
CA LEU A 3 31.67 -13.31 7.86
C LEU A 3 31.01 -13.80 6.57
N ARG A 4 30.01 -14.67 6.70
CA ARG A 4 29.08 -14.98 5.62
C ARG A 4 28.42 -13.66 5.24
N ASP A 5 28.86 -13.07 4.13
CA ASP A 5 28.08 -12.10 3.39
C ASP A 5 26.68 -12.69 3.22
N VAL A 6 25.72 -12.18 3.99
CA VAL A 6 24.31 -12.45 3.78
C VAL A 6 23.99 -11.74 2.47
N ARG A 7 24.26 -12.41 1.34
CA ARG A 7 23.73 -12.01 0.04
C ARG A 7 22.21 -12.08 0.17
N LEU A 8 21.63 -10.98 0.61
CA LEU A 8 20.18 -10.81 0.71
C LEU A 8 19.61 -11.20 -0.65
N SER A 9 18.72 -12.20 -0.64
CA SER A 9 18.20 -12.82 -1.84
C SER A 9 17.69 -11.74 -2.82
N PRO A 10 17.95 -11.86 -4.14
CA PRO A 10 17.42 -10.93 -5.14
C PRO A 10 15.91 -10.73 -5.04
N HIS A 11 15.17 -11.70 -4.51
CA HIS A 11 13.74 -11.61 -4.29
C HIS A 11 13.34 -10.72 -3.11
N LEU A 12 14.22 -10.47 -2.14
CA LEU A 12 13.94 -9.59 -0.99
C LEU A 12 14.18 -8.12 -1.36
N ILE A 13 15.32 -7.83 -1.98
CA ILE A 13 15.72 -6.44 -2.30
C ILE A 13 15.23 -6.01 -3.68
N GLY A 14 15.15 -6.93 -4.64
CA GLY A 14 14.81 -6.65 -6.03
C GLY A 14 15.97 -6.10 -6.85
N GLY A 15 15.79 -6.17 -8.17
CA GLY A 15 16.72 -5.61 -9.16
C GLY A 15 16.48 -4.12 -9.42
N SER A 16 17.55 -3.39 -9.77
CA SER A 16 17.40 -2.07 -10.41
C SER A 16 17.00 -2.27 -11.87
N PRO A 17 16.01 -1.52 -12.43
CA PRO A 17 15.39 -0.30 -11.87
C PRO A 17 14.10 -0.53 -11.07
N ALA A 18 13.49 -1.71 -11.14
CA ALA A 18 12.15 -1.99 -10.60
C ALA A 18 12.04 -1.69 -9.09
N ARG A 19 13.09 -1.98 -8.32
CA ARG A 19 13.20 -1.68 -6.88
C ARG A 19 12.93 -0.21 -6.54
N THR A 20 13.37 0.71 -7.38
CA THR A 20 13.27 2.15 -7.14
C THR A 20 12.03 2.73 -7.81
N ALA A 21 11.65 2.23 -8.99
CA ALA A 21 10.47 2.68 -9.69
C ALA A 21 9.17 2.40 -8.92
N LEU A 22 9.08 1.25 -8.23
CA LEU A 22 7.89 0.87 -7.47
C LEU A 22 7.49 1.88 -6.38
N PRO A 23 8.36 2.21 -5.39
CA PRO A 23 7.98 3.16 -4.36
C PRO A 23 7.70 4.56 -4.94
N LEU A 24 8.43 4.99 -5.98
CA LEU A 24 8.17 6.27 -6.64
C LEU A 24 6.79 6.31 -7.31
N ALA A 25 6.42 5.24 -8.01
CA ALA A 25 5.11 5.11 -8.64
C ALA A 25 3.98 5.13 -7.60
N VAL A 26 4.18 4.44 -6.47
CA VAL A 26 3.20 4.45 -5.38
C VAL A 26 3.10 5.83 -4.72
N VAL A 27 4.21 6.51 -4.47
CA VAL A 27 4.18 7.89 -3.97
C VAL A 27 3.42 8.81 -4.94
N GLY A 28 3.69 8.73 -6.25
CA GLY A 28 2.98 9.50 -7.27
C GLY A 28 1.48 9.21 -7.29
N LEU A 29 1.10 7.93 -7.20
CA LEU A 29 -0.30 7.48 -7.11
C LEU A 29 -1.00 8.06 -5.87
N LEU A 30 -0.35 8.02 -4.71
CA LEU A 30 -0.92 8.54 -3.45
C LEU A 30 -1.04 10.05 -3.49
N LEU A 31 -0.10 10.77 -4.10
CA LEU A 31 -0.21 12.21 -4.32
C LEU A 31 -1.41 12.55 -5.22
N LEU A 32 -1.58 11.81 -6.32
CA LEU A 32 -2.72 12.00 -7.21
C LEU A 32 -4.05 11.72 -6.49
N ALA A 33 -4.11 10.62 -5.72
CA ALA A 33 -5.28 10.28 -4.91
C ALA A 33 -5.58 11.34 -3.85
N SER A 34 -4.52 11.93 -3.25
CA SER A 34 -4.62 13.02 -2.27
C SER A 34 -5.19 14.29 -2.88
N VAL A 35 -4.72 14.69 -4.06
CA VAL A 35 -5.26 15.84 -4.81
C VAL A 35 -6.71 15.59 -5.19
N GLY A 36 -7.01 14.42 -5.74
CA GLY A 36 -8.37 14.00 -6.07
C GLY A 36 -9.31 14.07 -4.87
N PHE A 37 -8.83 13.59 -3.71
CA PHE A 37 -9.58 13.67 -2.46
C PHE A 37 -9.78 15.12 -2.02
N ALA A 38 -8.77 15.97 -2.12
CA ALA A 38 -8.87 17.38 -1.71
C ALA A 38 -9.89 18.17 -2.56
N VAL A 39 -9.99 17.86 -3.85
CA VAL A 39 -10.96 18.52 -4.77
C VAL A 39 -12.35 17.89 -4.76
N GLY A 40 -12.61 16.93 -3.87
CA GLY A 40 -13.96 16.38 -3.69
C GLY A 40 -14.22 15.05 -4.39
N LEU A 41 -13.26 14.41 -5.05
CA LEU A 41 -13.46 13.06 -5.60
C LEU A 41 -13.60 12.02 -4.48
N ASN A 42 -14.38 10.96 -4.73
CA ASN A 42 -14.55 9.86 -3.78
C ASN A 42 -13.41 8.83 -3.87
N THR A 43 -12.17 9.30 -3.76
CA THR A 43 -10.95 8.47 -3.75
C THR A 43 -10.65 7.86 -2.39
N GLY A 44 -11.50 8.10 -1.38
CA GLY A 44 -11.37 7.62 -0.01
C GLY A 44 -11.70 6.14 0.16
N ILE A 45 -12.55 5.80 1.12
CA ILE A 45 -12.87 4.40 1.48
C ILE A 45 -13.55 3.69 0.32
N SER A 46 -12.82 2.79 -0.36
CA SER A 46 -13.35 1.97 -1.44
C SER A 46 -12.63 0.63 -1.50
N LEU A 47 -13.37 -0.44 -1.79
CA LEU A 47 -12.81 -1.78 -2.03
C LEU A 47 -11.80 -1.80 -3.18
N TRP A 48 -11.82 -0.79 -4.07
CA TRP A 48 -10.91 -0.75 -5.22
C TRP A 48 -9.45 -0.60 -4.79
N TRP A 49 -9.19 -0.03 -3.61
CA TRP A 49 -7.84 0.03 -3.04
C TRP A 49 -7.26 -1.35 -2.76
N ILE A 50 -8.09 -2.34 -2.40
CA ILE A 50 -7.66 -3.72 -2.17
C ILE A 50 -7.24 -4.35 -3.51
N ALA A 51 -8.08 -4.21 -4.54
CA ALA A 51 -7.77 -4.71 -5.87
C ALA A 51 -6.50 -4.05 -6.44
N LEU A 52 -6.36 -2.73 -6.25
CA LEU A 52 -5.19 -1.97 -6.68
C LEU A 52 -3.91 -2.42 -5.95
N ALA A 53 -3.96 -2.59 -4.64
CA ALA A 53 -2.84 -3.09 -3.85
C ALA A 53 -2.40 -4.49 -4.29
N LEU A 54 -3.36 -5.39 -4.54
CA LEU A 54 -3.06 -6.71 -5.08
C LEU A 54 -2.41 -6.63 -6.47
N GLY A 55 -2.93 -5.78 -7.35
CA GLY A 55 -2.35 -5.54 -8.68
C GLY A 55 -0.92 -5.00 -8.60
N ILE A 56 -0.65 -4.05 -7.71
CA ILE A 56 0.69 -3.52 -7.45
C ILE A 56 1.64 -4.63 -6.99
N ALA A 57 1.20 -5.49 -6.05
CA ALA A 57 2.02 -6.59 -5.56
C ALA A 57 2.38 -7.60 -6.65
N VAL A 58 1.40 -7.98 -7.48
CA VAL A 58 1.61 -8.88 -8.62
C VAL A 58 2.55 -8.25 -9.64
N ALA A 59 2.34 -6.99 -10.02
CA ALA A 59 3.20 -6.28 -10.95
C ALA A 59 4.64 -6.16 -10.42
N ALA A 60 4.81 -5.91 -9.12
CA ALA A 60 6.10 -5.87 -8.46
C ALA A 60 6.83 -7.23 -8.50
N GLY A 61 6.08 -8.34 -8.32
CA GLY A 61 6.60 -9.70 -8.47
C GLY A 61 7.06 -10.01 -9.90
N ILE A 62 6.25 -9.63 -10.90
CA ILE A 62 6.59 -9.81 -12.32
C ILE A 62 7.85 -9.01 -12.67
N ALA A 63 7.93 -7.76 -12.22
CA ALA A 63 9.05 -6.85 -12.50
C ALA A 63 10.31 -7.14 -11.66
N GLY A 64 10.25 -8.07 -10.69
CA GLY A 64 11.37 -8.37 -9.81
C GLY A 64 11.76 -7.20 -8.90
N ALA A 65 10.79 -6.41 -8.44
CA ALA A 65 11.01 -5.20 -7.65
C ALA A 65 11.51 -5.49 -6.23
N GLY A 66 11.35 -6.72 -5.72
CA GLY A 66 11.74 -7.10 -4.36
C GLY A 66 10.57 -7.08 -3.37
N LEU A 67 10.56 -8.02 -2.42
CA LEU A 67 9.51 -8.13 -1.41
C LEU A 67 9.49 -6.94 -0.45
N VAL A 68 10.67 -6.48 0.01
CA VAL A 68 10.78 -5.34 0.95
C VAL A 68 10.18 -4.06 0.37
N PRO A 69 10.59 -3.59 -0.83
CA PRO A 69 9.98 -2.41 -1.43
C PRO A 69 8.51 -2.62 -1.78
N THR A 70 8.07 -3.85 -2.08
CA THR A 70 6.64 -4.17 -2.29
C THR A 70 5.83 -3.98 -1.01
N VAL A 71 6.22 -4.63 0.09
CA VAL A 71 5.55 -4.52 1.39
C VAL A 71 5.58 -3.07 1.89
N GLY A 72 6.73 -2.39 1.77
CA GLY A 72 6.85 -0.98 2.15
C GLY A 72 5.92 -0.07 1.35
N SER A 73 5.81 -0.30 0.04
CA SER A 73 4.91 0.48 -0.81
C SER A 73 3.44 0.23 -0.49
N LEU A 74 3.05 -1.03 -0.27
CA LEU A 74 1.69 -1.36 0.16
C LEU A 74 1.36 -0.82 1.55
N TRP A 75 2.34 -0.75 2.45
CA TRP A 75 2.16 -0.14 3.75
C TRP A 75 1.87 1.35 3.61
N LEU A 76 2.55 2.07 2.70
CA LEU A 76 2.21 3.48 2.40
C LEU A 76 0.78 3.61 1.88
N VAL A 77 0.32 2.69 1.01
CA VAL A 77 -1.07 2.67 0.54
C VAL A 77 -2.05 2.46 1.69
N GLY A 78 -1.81 1.46 2.54
CA GLY A 78 -2.64 1.21 3.72
C GLY A 78 -2.66 2.40 4.68
N PHE A 79 -1.49 2.93 5.01
CA PHE A 79 -1.36 4.09 5.90
C PHE A 79 -2.11 5.31 5.35
N TRP A 80 -1.94 5.63 4.06
CA TRP A 80 -2.69 6.70 3.40
C TRP A 80 -4.20 6.47 3.53
N TRP A 81 -4.66 5.24 3.29
CA TRP A 81 -6.07 4.89 3.29
C TRP A 81 -6.75 5.12 4.66
N PHE A 82 -6.02 4.93 5.76
CA PHE A 82 -6.52 5.13 7.12
C PHE A 82 -6.25 6.53 7.70
N ALA A 83 -5.14 7.19 7.33
CA ALA A 83 -4.69 8.42 7.97
C ALA A 83 -4.97 9.70 7.16
N PHE A 84 -4.95 9.63 5.82
CA PHE A 84 -5.06 10.83 4.98
C PHE A 84 -6.48 11.43 4.96
N PRO A 85 -7.56 10.67 4.77
CA PRO A 85 -8.91 11.24 4.81
C PRO A 85 -9.23 11.94 6.16
N PRO A 86 -8.90 11.35 7.34
CA PRO A 86 -9.02 12.04 8.62
C PRO A 86 -8.16 13.29 8.77
N LEU A 87 -6.94 13.29 8.22
CA LEU A 87 -6.07 14.47 8.22
C LEU A 87 -6.73 15.65 7.50
N VAL A 88 -7.32 15.40 6.33
CA VAL A 88 -8.03 16.44 5.57
C VAL A 88 -9.26 16.92 6.36
N GLY A 89 -10.02 16.02 6.99
CA GLY A 89 -11.14 16.40 7.87
C GLY A 89 -10.70 17.27 9.05
N TYR A 90 -9.56 16.94 9.66
CA TYR A 90 -8.94 17.74 10.72
C TYR A 90 -8.54 19.15 10.24
N LEU A 91 -7.86 19.25 9.09
CA LEU A 91 -7.39 20.53 8.55
C LEU A 91 -8.52 21.43 8.06
N THR A 92 -9.61 20.86 7.55
CA THR A 92 -10.76 21.60 7.01
C THR A 92 -11.82 21.91 8.07
N GLY A 93 -11.67 21.40 9.29
CA GLY A 93 -12.71 21.46 10.32
C GLY A 93 -13.96 20.64 9.99
N ASN A 94 -13.91 19.84 8.92
CA ASN A 94 -15.05 19.15 8.33
C ASN A 94 -14.95 17.65 8.68
N TRP A 95 -15.44 17.29 9.87
CA TRP A 95 -15.31 15.94 10.45
C TRP A 95 -16.63 15.38 10.99
N THR A 96 -17.71 16.14 10.90
CA THR A 96 -19.03 15.76 11.42
C THR A 96 -19.69 14.71 10.52
N GLY A 97 -20.05 13.57 11.10
CA GLY A 97 -20.72 12.45 10.41
C GLY A 97 -19.77 11.38 9.86
N ALA A 98 -20.30 10.18 9.59
CA ALA A 98 -19.60 9.04 8.99
C ALA A 98 -19.33 9.26 7.48
N GLY A 99 -18.69 10.38 7.15
CA GLY A 99 -18.46 10.82 5.77
C GLY A 99 -17.12 10.35 5.21
N ARG A 100 -16.79 10.90 4.04
CA ARG A 100 -15.53 10.68 3.31
C ARG A 100 -14.24 10.92 4.11
N TYR A 101 -14.31 11.70 5.19
CA TYR A 101 -13.17 12.09 6.02
C TYR A 101 -12.95 11.14 7.21
N SER A 102 -13.86 10.20 7.46
CA SER A 102 -13.66 9.15 8.47
C SER A 102 -12.79 8.02 7.89
N TYR A 103 -12.06 7.30 8.74
CA TYR A 103 -11.42 6.03 8.36
C TYR A 103 -12.44 4.87 8.39
N PRO A 104 -12.17 3.70 7.77
CA PRO A 104 -13.09 2.56 7.79
C PRO A 104 -13.46 2.12 9.21
N ARG A 105 -14.73 2.30 9.59
CA ARG A 105 -15.26 1.93 10.91
C ARG A 105 -15.72 0.47 10.87
N MET A 106 -15.01 -0.42 11.56
CA MET A 106 -15.50 -1.79 11.78
C MET A 106 -16.48 -1.89 12.95
N VAL A 107 -16.48 -0.91 13.87
CA VAL A 107 -17.35 -0.89 15.06
C VAL A 107 -17.63 0.59 15.40
N GLY A 108 -18.90 0.95 15.55
CA GLY A 108 -19.41 2.34 15.54
C GLY A 108 -19.01 3.29 16.68
N TYR A 109 -17.79 3.21 17.22
CA TYR A 109 -17.27 4.22 18.15
C TYR A 109 -16.62 5.36 17.36
N GLY A 110 -17.38 6.45 17.17
CA GLY A 110 -16.82 7.71 16.67
C GLY A 110 -16.05 8.41 17.78
N TYR A 111 -14.80 8.81 17.52
CA TYR A 111 -14.10 9.66 18.47
C TYR A 111 -14.78 11.04 18.53
N GLN A 112 -14.86 11.65 19.71
CA GLN A 112 -15.59 12.91 19.94
C GLN A 112 -14.95 14.16 19.28
N SER A 113 -13.89 14.01 18.49
CA SER A 113 -13.19 15.12 17.83
C SER A 113 -12.42 14.69 16.59
N ALA A 114 -12.18 15.64 15.67
CA ALA A 114 -11.33 15.45 14.49
C ALA A 114 -9.92 14.97 14.84
N ARG A 115 -9.35 15.48 15.95
CA ARG A 115 -8.01 15.09 16.41
C ARG A 115 -7.96 13.60 16.73
N ALA A 116 -9.00 13.09 17.38
CA ALA A 116 -9.04 11.70 17.81
C ALA A 116 -9.35 10.75 16.64
N GLU A 117 -10.14 11.17 15.65
CA GLU A 117 -10.27 10.46 14.36
C GLU A 117 -8.92 10.35 13.63
N LEU A 118 -8.12 11.42 13.60
CA LEU A 118 -6.78 11.40 13.00
C LEU A 118 -5.83 10.45 13.75
N LEU A 119 -5.78 10.53 15.08
CA LEU A 119 -4.93 9.64 15.88
C LEU A 119 -5.34 8.17 15.75
N GLY A 120 -6.65 7.88 15.75
CA GLY A 120 -7.16 6.53 15.51
C GLY A 120 -6.83 6.02 14.11
N GLY A 121 -6.97 6.87 13.09
CA GLY A 121 -6.58 6.57 11.72
C GLY A 121 -5.08 6.26 11.58
N ILE A 122 -4.22 6.99 12.28
CA ILE A 122 -2.77 6.73 12.32
C ILE A 122 -2.47 5.40 13.02
N GLU A 123 -3.05 5.15 14.19
CA GLU A 123 -2.83 3.91 14.95
C GLU A 123 -3.26 2.68 14.15
N ILE A 124 -4.47 2.73 13.60
CA ILE A 124 -5.02 1.66 12.76
C ILE A 124 -4.23 1.53 11.46
N GLY A 125 -3.87 2.65 10.83
CA GLY A 125 -3.07 2.66 9.60
C GLY A 125 -1.70 2.03 9.78
N VAL A 126 -1.03 2.28 10.91
CA VAL A 126 0.24 1.62 11.23
C VAL A 126 0.03 0.12 11.45
N ARG A 127 -0.96 -0.27 12.27
CA ARG A 127 -1.15 -1.67 12.67
C ARG A 127 -1.80 -2.52 11.56
N LEU A 128 -3.01 -2.17 11.15
CA LEU A 128 -3.77 -2.91 10.14
C LEU A 128 -3.21 -2.68 8.73
N GLY A 129 -2.73 -1.47 8.42
CA GLY A 129 -2.09 -1.19 7.14
C GLY A 129 -0.83 -2.03 6.94
N LEU A 130 -0.03 -2.27 8.00
CA LEU A 130 1.13 -3.16 7.92
C LEU A 130 0.74 -4.63 7.76
N GLN A 131 -0.23 -5.10 8.56
CA GLN A 131 -0.73 -6.48 8.43
C GLN A 131 -1.27 -6.75 7.02
N PHE A 132 -2.07 -5.81 6.50
CA PHE A 132 -2.57 -5.83 5.13
C PHE A 132 -1.43 -5.89 4.12
N ALA A 133 -0.45 -4.99 4.24
CA ALA A 133 0.69 -4.90 3.32
C ALA A 133 1.54 -6.17 3.30
N VAL A 134 1.74 -6.79 4.47
CA VAL A 134 2.48 -8.05 4.57
C VAL A 134 1.72 -9.19 3.91
N VAL A 135 0.43 -9.36 4.21
CA VAL A 135 -0.37 -10.46 3.66
C VAL A 135 -0.54 -10.31 2.15
N VAL A 136 -1.03 -9.15 1.69
CA VAL A 136 -1.25 -8.89 0.26
C VAL A 136 0.07 -8.83 -0.50
N GLY A 137 1.10 -8.23 0.10
CA GLY A 137 2.43 -8.14 -0.49
C GLY A 137 3.05 -9.50 -0.72
N LEU A 138 3.04 -10.39 0.29
CA LEU A 138 3.56 -11.75 0.16
C LEU A 138 2.83 -12.55 -0.92
N VAL A 139 1.50 -12.58 -0.85
CA VAL A 139 0.67 -13.38 -1.78
C VAL A 139 0.80 -12.83 -3.20
N GLY A 140 0.59 -11.54 -3.40
CA GLY A 140 0.63 -10.92 -4.73
C GLY A 140 2.03 -10.99 -5.34
N TYR A 141 3.08 -10.71 -4.56
CA TYR A 141 4.45 -10.80 -5.06
C TYR A 141 4.81 -12.23 -5.47
N ALA A 142 4.46 -13.23 -4.66
CA ALA A 142 4.71 -14.63 -5.00
C ALA A 142 3.99 -15.04 -6.30
N VAL A 143 2.72 -14.64 -6.46
CA VAL A 143 1.96 -14.87 -7.69
C VAL A 143 2.67 -14.23 -8.89
N GLY A 144 3.10 -12.97 -8.77
CA GLY A 144 3.81 -12.28 -9.85
C GLY A 144 5.11 -12.96 -10.26
N VAL A 145 5.90 -13.42 -9.28
CA VAL A 145 7.13 -14.19 -9.53
C VAL A 145 6.82 -15.51 -10.26
N ILE A 146 5.82 -16.26 -9.82
CA ILE A 146 5.42 -17.53 -10.46
C ILE A 146 4.99 -17.29 -11.91
N VAL A 147 4.17 -16.28 -12.17
CA VAL A 147 3.73 -15.92 -13.52
C VAL A 147 4.91 -15.59 -14.44
N SER A 148 5.89 -14.84 -13.93
CA SER A 148 7.11 -14.50 -14.68
C SER A 148 7.96 -15.73 -15.01
N LEU A 149 8.12 -16.64 -14.04
CA LEU A 149 8.85 -17.90 -14.23
C LEU A 149 8.17 -18.84 -15.25
N LEU A 150 6.84 -18.92 -15.23
CA LEU A 150 6.09 -19.73 -16.20
C LEU A 150 6.19 -19.14 -17.61
N SER A 151 6.11 -17.82 -17.75
CA SER A 151 6.16 -17.12 -19.05
C SER A 151 7.53 -17.22 -19.73
N THR A 152 8.61 -17.24 -18.93
CA THR A 152 9.98 -17.41 -19.43
C THR A 152 10.26 -18.85 -19.88
N ARG A 153 9.76 -19.85 -19.15
CA ARG A 153 9.89 -21.28 -19.53
C ARG A 153 9.16 -21.62 -20.82
N THR A 154 7.97 -21.08 -21.04
CA THR A 154 7.20 -21.32 -22.28
C THR A 154 7.84 -20.66 -23.50
N SER A 155 8.52 -19.52 -23.30
CA SER A 155 9.22 -18.81 -24.39
C SER A 155 10.53 -19.48 -24.81
N GLY A 156 11.20 -20.20 -23.90
CA GLY A 156 12.43 -20.95 -24.20
C GLY A 156 12.21 -22.39 -24.73
N SER A 157 10.96 -22.85 -24.78
CA SER A 157 10.57 -24.16 -25.35
C SER A 157 10.07 -24.07 -26.80
N LYS A 158 10.18 -22.89 -27.43
CA LYS A 158 9.96 -22.66 -28.86
C LYS A 158 11.30 -22.46 -29.55
#